data_AF-A0A6B3CAS2-F1
#
_entry.id   AF-A0A6B3CAS2-F1
#
_cell.length_a   1.000
_cell.length_b   1.000
_cell.length_c   1.000
_cell.angle_alpha   90.00
_cell.angle_beta   90.00
_cell.angle_gamma   90.00
#
_symmetry.space_group_name_H-M   'P 1'
#
loop_
_entity.id
_entity.type
_entity.pdbx_description
1 polymer ?
#
loop_
_entity_poly.entity_id
_entity_poly.type
_entity_poly.pdbx_seq_one_letter_code
_entity_poly.pdbx_strand_id
1 'polypeptide(L)'
;GGDFRTIGGARRDYFAALDARTGALLPWRADADAVGRAIAVSPDGGTVMLGGDFFTVGGANSHSLAAVDAGTGAVTRTYPRGFIPDTSVTKAVDAGQAGFYVGNEGTGGGVFDGRLALAYGSLDQVWRDTCLG
;
A
#
# COMPACT_ATOMS: atom_id res chain seq x y z
N GLY A 1 -0.90 -9.19 2.21
CA GLY A 1 0.30 -8.89 1.38
C GLY A 1 1.42 -9.77 1.86
N GLY A 2 2.51 -9.87 1.11
CA GLY A 2 3.70 -10.59 1.53
C GLY A 2 4.69 -10.84 0.40
N ASP A 3 5.74 -11.60 0.68
CA ASP A 3 6.69 -12.08 -0.33
C ASP A 3 6.19 -13.39 -0.97
N PHE A 4 5.19 -13.25 -1.84
CA PHE A 4 4.65 -14.35 -2.64
C PHE A 4 4.39 -13.89 -4.07
N ARG A 5 4.37 -14.85 -5.00
CA ARG A 5 4.03 -14.62 -6.42
C ARG A 5 2.86 -15.49 -6.90
N THR A 6 2.43 -16.43 -6.07
CA THR A 6 1.33 -17.35 -6.38
C THR A 6 0.47 -17.62 -5.15
N ILE A 7 -0.82 -17.84 -5.38
CA ILE A 7 -1.80 -18.28 -4.38
C ILE A 7 -2.66 -19.34 -5.05
N GLY A 8 -2.71 -20.55 -4.48
CA GLY A 8 -3.50 -21.65 -5.04
C GLY A 8 -3.15 -22.00 -6.49
N GLY A 9 -1.89 -21.82 -6.91
CA GLY A 9 -1.42 -22.07 -8.28
C GLY A 9 -1.67 -20.92 -9.28
N ALA A 10 -2.47 -19.91 -8.92
CA ALA A 10 -2.67 -18.73 -9.74
C ALA A 10 -1.65 -17.63 -9.39
N ARG A 11 -1.14 -16.93 -10.40
CA ARG A 11 -0.24 -15.80 -10.19
C ARG A 11 -0.95 -14.63 -9.50
N ARG A 12 -0.36 -14.15 -8.41
CA ARG A 12 -0.73 -12.97 -7.64
C ARG A 12 0.55 -12.40 -7.07
N ASP A 13 0.99 -11.27 -7.59
CA ASP A 13 2.29 -10.72 -7.19
C ASP A 13 2.10 -9.84 -5.95
N TYR A 14 2.50 -10.39 -4.81
CA TYR A 14 2.62 -9.76 -3.48
C TYR A 14 1.33 -9.29 -2.80
N PHE A 15 0.22 -9.14 -3.53
CA PHE A 15 -1.10 -8.84 -3.01
C PHE A 15 -2.17 -9.77 -3.60
N ALA A 16 -3.09 -10.22 -2.76
CA ALA A 16 -4.22 -11.06 -3.14
C ALA A 16 -5.37 -10.82 -2.17
N ALA A 17 -6.60 -11.00 -2.65
CA ALA A 17 -7.78 -11.07 -1.83
C ALA A 17 -8.37 -12.49 -1.89
N LEU A 18 -8.81 -12.99 -0.74
CA LEU A 18 -9.43 -14.29 -0.58
C LEU A 18 -10.81 -14.12 0.03
N ASP A 19 -11.74 -14.99 -0.34
CA ASP A 19 -13.00 -15.11 0.39
C ASP A 19 -12.71 -15.61 1.81
N ALA A 20 -13.14 -14.84 2.81
CA ALA A 20 -12.80 -15.12 4.21
C ALA A 20 -13.47 -16.39 4.76
N ARG A 21 -14.54 -16.90 4.14
CA ARG A 21 -15.24 -18.11 4.60
C ARG A 21 -14.67 -19.38 3.99
N THR A 22 -14.24 -19.31 2.74
CA THR A 22 -13.87 -20.46 1.93
C THR A 22 -12.38 -20.52 1.60
N GLY A 23 -11.65 -19.40 1.75
CA GLY A 23 -10.27 -19.27 1.29
C GLY A 23 -10.13 -19.22 -0.23
N ALA A 24 -11.24 -19.15 -0.98
CA ALA A 24 -11.21 -19.09 -2.43
C ALA A 24 -10.56 -17.79 -2.93
N LEU A 25 -9.71 -17.91 -3.94
CA LEU A 25 -9.06 -16.75 -4.55
C LEU A 25 -10.08 -15.88 -5.30
N LEU A 26 -10.14 -14.60 -4.94
CA LEU A 26 -11.03 -13.64 -5.60
C LEU A 26 -10.41 -13.13 -6.92
N PRO A 27 -11.24 -12.66 -7.88
CA PRO A 27 -10.77 -12.00 -9.11
C PRO A 27 -10.22 -10.58 -8.88
N TRP A 28 -9.88 -10.25 -7.63
CA TRP A 28 -9.21 -9.01 -7.23
C TRP A 28 -7.73 -9.03 -7.63
N ARG A 29 -7.21 -7.94 -8.20
CA ARG A 29 -5.85 -7.90 -8.75
C ARG A 29 -5.17 -6.53 -8.60
N ALA A 30 -4.17 -6.47 -7.74
CA ALA A 30 -3.28 -5.32 -7.55
C ALA A 30 -1.81 -5.76 -7.51
N ASP A 31 -1.33 -6.35 -8.61
CA ASP A 31 0.04 -6.88 -8.68
C ASP A 31 1.07 -5.76 -8.50
N ALA A 32 2.03 -5.98 -7.61
CA ALA A 32 3.18 -5.11 -7.43
C ALA A 32 4.46 -5.71 -8.05
N ASP A 33 5.50 -4.91 -8.25
CA ASP A 33 6.81 -5.40 -8.71
C ASP A 33 7.73 -5.89 -7.58
N ALA A 34 7.45 -5.50 -6.33
CA ALA A 34 8.17 -5.95 -5.14
C ALA A 34 7.25 -6.20 -3.95
N VAL A 35 7.85 -6.63 -2.84
CA VAL A 35 7.17 -7.14 -1.65
C VAL A 35 6.15 -6.14 -1.09
N GLY A 36 4.93 -6.63 -0.89
CA GLY A 36 3.88 -5.95 -0.16
C GLY A 36 4.01 -6.21 1.34
N ARG A 37 4.07 -5.15 2.15
CA ARG A 37 4.32 -5.22 3.61
C ARG A 37 3.11 -4.87 4.46
N ALA A 38 2.29 -3.95 3.99
CA ALA A 38 1.16 -3.42 4.74
C ALA A 38 -0.11 -3.34 3.89
N ILE A 39 -1.26 -3.53 4.53
CA ILE A 39 -2.58 -3.37 3.95
C ILE A 39 -3.49 -2.76 5.01
N ALA A 40 -4.27 -1.74 4.63
CA ALA A 40 -5.39 -1.27 5.43
C ALA A 40 -6.61 -1.04 4.53
N VAL A 41 -7.81 -1.27 5.06
CA VAL A 41 -9.08 -1.04 4.35
C VAL A 41 -9.78 0.16 4.99
N SER A 42 -10.34 1.06 4.18
CA SER A 42 -11.14 2.17 4.70
C SER A 42 -12.38 1.66 5.44
N PRO A 43 -12.91 2.40 6.43
CA PRO A 43 -14.08 1.98 7.20
C PRO A 43 -15.34 1.68 6.36
N ASP A 44 -15.48 2.34 5.22
CA ASP A 44 -16.58 2.10 4.26
C ASP A 44 -16.36 0.87 3.38
N GLY A 45 -15.18 0.23 3.47
CA GLY A 45 -14.82 -0.94 2.68
C GLY A 45 -14.56 -0.67 1.20
N GLY A 46 -14.49 0.60 0.76
CA GLY A 46 -14.33 0.94 -0.66
C GLY A 46 -12.87 1.03 -1.13
N THR A 47 -11.96 1.40 -0.24
CA THR A 47 -10.55 1.64 -0.57
C THR A 47 -9.64 0.71 0.23
N VAL A 48 -8.64 0.15 -0.46
CA VAL A 48 -7.54 -0.58 0.17
C VAL A 48 -6.26 0.20 -0.06
N MET A 49 -5.58 0.57 1.02
CA MET A 49 -4.25 1.15 0.97
C MET A 49 -3.21 0.03 1.05
N LEU A 50 -2.28 0.02 0.09
CA LEU A 50 -1.20 -0.94 -0.03
C LEU A 50 0.12 -0.25 0.31
N GLY A 51 0.93 -0.87 1.17
CA GLY A 51 2.26 -0.40 1.52
C GLY A 51 3.33 -1.47 1.29
N GLY A 52 4.54 -1.08 0.88
CA GLY A 52 5.64 -2.03 0.69
C GLY A 52 6.89 -1.45 0.03
N ASP A 53 7.65 -2.32 -0.62
CA ASP A 53 8.96 -2.02 -1.23
C ASP A 53 8.86 -1.70 -2.73
N PHE A 54 7.64 -1.71 -3.27
CA PHE A 54 7.37 -1.65 -4.70
C PHE A 54 7.62 -0.28 -5.31
N PHE A 55 7.82 -0.26 -6.62
CA PHE A 55 7.89 0.94 -7.46
C PHE A 55 6.74 1.02 -8.47
N THR A 56 6.01 -0.08 -8.64
CA THR A 56 4.81 -0.14 -9.46
C THR A 56 3.72 -1.00 -8.83
N VAL A 57 2.46 -0.62 -9.06
CA VAL A 57 1.27 -1.41 -8.72
C VAL A 57 0.33 -1.36 -9.92
N GLY A 58 -0.18 -2.51 -10.35
CA GLY A 58 -1.05 -2.61 -11.54
C GLY A 58 -0.39 -2.08 -12.82
N GLY A 59 0.95 -2.05 -12.87
CA GLY A 59 1.73 -1.46 -13.96
C GLY A 59 1.87 0.07 -13.91
N ALA A 60 1.23 0.76 -12.97
CA ALA A 60 1.35 2.21 -12.78
C ALA A 60 2.52 2.56 -11.84
N ASN A 61 3.19 3.69 -12.10
CA ASN A 61 4.24 4.19 -11.20
C ASN A 61 3.62 4.60 -9.85
N SER A 62 4.01 3.88 -8.80
CA SER A 62 3.60 4.15 -7.43
C SER A 62 4.69 3.59 -6.53
N HIS A 63 5.45 4.44 -5.87
CA HIS A 63 6.49 3.98 -4.98
C HIS A 63 5.97 3.83 -3.56
N SER A 64 6.12 2.62 -3.04
CA SER A 64 5.93 2.24 -1.64
C SER A 64 4.51 2.34 -1.08
N LEU A 65 3.64 3.13 -1.68
CA LEU A 65 2.26 3.35 -1.28
C LEU A 65 1.36 3.38 -2.53
N ALA A 66 0.16 2.82 -2.44
CA ALA A 66 -0.87 2.91 -3.48
C ALA A 66 -2.25 2.73 -2.86
N ALA A 67 -3.27 3.37 -3.41
CA ALA A 67 -4.66 3.05 -3.09
C ALA A 67 -5.32 2.32 -4.26
N VAL A 68 -6.11 1.31 -3.92
CA VAL A 68 -6.83 0.48 -4.89
C VAL A 68 -8.28 0.30 -4.46
N ASP A 69 -9.14 0.02 -5.42
CA ASP A 69 -10.53 -0.36 -5.17
C ASP A 69 -10.60 -1.72 -4.45
N ALA A 70 -11.42 -1.80 -3.40
CA ALA A 70 -11.50 -2.99 -2.56
C ALA A 70 -12.17 -4.20 -3.24
N GLY A 71 -13.05 -3.98 -4.21
CA GLY A 71 -13.75 -5.06 -4.92
C GLY A 71 -12.92 -5.65 -6.05
N THR A 72 -12.13 -4.82 -6.74
CA THR A 72 -11.46 -5.17 -8.01
C THR A 72 -9.94 -5.18 -7.93
N GLY A 73 -9.35 -4.38 -7.03
CA GLY A 73 -7.90 -4.17 -6.94
C GLY A 73 -7.37 -3.18 -7.98
N ALA A 74 -8.26 -2.55 -8.76
CA ALA A 74 -7.87 -1.50 -9.69
C ALA A 74 -7.24 -0.32 -8.93
N VAL A 75 -6.12 0.19 -9.44
CA VAL A 75 -5.44 1.34 -8.85
C VAL A 75 -6.31 2.58 -8.98
N THR A 76 -6.65 3.20 -7.84
CA THR A 76 -7.46 4.42 -7.76
C THR A 76 -6.61 5.65 -7.46
N ARG A 77 -5.45 5.47 -6.80
CA ARG A 77 -4.47 6.53 -6.54
C ARG A 77 -3.05 5.98 -6.53
N THR A 78 -2.16 6.67 -7.23
CA THR A 78 -0.72 6.43 -7.15
C THR A 78 -0.02 7.49 -6.31
N TYR A 79 1.12 7.10 -5.73
CA TYR A 79 2.07 7.96 -5.05
C TYR A 79 3.41 7.81 -5.76
N PRO A 80 3.76 8.69 -6.71
CA PRO A 80 4.94 8.52 -7.54
C PRO A 80 6.23 8.63 -6.71
N ARG A 81 7.35 8.23 -7.32
CA ARG A 81 8.69 8.38 -6.74
C ARG A 81 8.90 9.80 -6.20
N GLY A 82 9.50 9.89 -5.01
CA GLY A 82 9.69 11.15 -4.29
C GLY A 82 8.54 11.54 -3.36
N PHE A 83 7.33 10.97 -3.50
CA PHE A 83 6.30 11.16 -2.48
C PHE A 83 6.73 10.50 -1.16
N ILE A 84 6.98 9.19 -1.20
CA ILE A 84 7.92 8.54 -0.28
C ILE A 84 9.30 8.61 -0.97
N PRO A 85 10.38 9.00 -0.28
CA PRO A 85 11.71 8.97 -0.89
C PRO A 85 12.11 7.56 -1.30
N ASP A 86 12.83 7.41 -2.42
CA ASP A 86 13.22 6.09 -2.98
C ASP A 86 14.11 5.24 -2.03
N THR A 87 14.67 5.86 -0.98
CA THR A 87 15.44 5.20 0.08
C THR A 87 14.60 4.82 1.30
N SER A 88 13.28 4.98 1.23
CA SER A 88 12.34 4.68 2.30
C SER A 88 11.20 3.80 1.81
N VAL A 89 10.69 2.95 2.69
CA VAL A 89 9.60 2.03 2.38
C VAL A 89 8.53 2.07 3.46
N THR A 90 7.29 1.79 3.08
CA THR A 90 6.13 1.75 3.96
C THR A 90 6.11 0.40 4.66
N LYS A 91 6.20 0.44 5.99
CA LYS A 91 6.17 -0.76 6.84
C LYS A 91 4.82 -1.00 7.47
N ALA A 92 4.06 0.07 7.72
CA ALA A 92 2.76 0.00 8.35
C ALA A 92 1.78 0.96 7.68
N VAL A 93 0.53 0.52 7.57
CA VAL A 93 -0.61 1.37 7.23
C VAL A 93 -1.74 0.99 8.16
N ASP A 94 -2.37 1.97 8.78
CA ASP A 94 -3.55 1.79 9.62
C ASP A 94 -4.70 2.70 9.17
N ALA A 95 -5.93 2.23 9.36
CA ALA A 95 -7.14 2.95 9.05
C ALA A 95 -7.73 3.54 10.35
N GLY A 96 -7.66 4.87 10.51
CA GLY A 96 -8.25 5.55 11.66
C GLY A 96 -9.62 6.18 11.36
N GLN A 97 -10.03 7.15 12.16
CA GLN A 97 -11.35 7.78 12.00
C GLN A 97 -11.43 8.78 10.84
N ALA A 98 -10.33 9.45 10.53
CA ALA A 98 -10.30 10.56 9.57
C ALA A 98 -9.48 10.25 8.30
N GLY A 99 -8.75 9.15 8.28
CA GLY A 99 -7.83 8.84 7.20
C GLY A 99 -6.95 7.62 7.46
N PHE A 100 -6.07 7.35 6.50
CA PHE A 100 -5.01 6.37 6.65
C PHE A 100 -3.78 7.01 7.32
N TYR A 101 -3.15 6.25 8.22
CA TYR A 101 -1.89 6.60 8.84
C TYR A 101 -0.81 5.66 8.34
N VAL A 102 0.32 6.22 7.90
CA VAL A 102 1.39 5.47 7.24
C VAL A 102 2.67 5.63 8.06
N GLY A 103 3.35 4.52 8.31
CA GLY A 103 4.67 4.47 8.94
C GLY A 103 5.71 3.97 7.96
N ASN A 104 6.80 4.71 7.84
CA ASN A 104 7.87 4.47 6.89
C ASN A 104 9.18 4.19 7.61
N GLU A 105 10.02 3.36 7.00
CA GLU A 105 11.39 3.09 7.43
C GLU A 105 12.33 3.49 6.28
N GLY A 106 13.35 4.29 6.59
CA GLY A 106 14.39 4.66 5.65
C GLY A 106 15.69 3.86 5.85
N THR A 107 16.46 3.67 4.78
CA THR A 107 17.81 3.08 4.85
C THR A 107 18.88 4.12 4.58
N GLY A 108 19.79 4.34 5.55
CA GLY A 108 20.85 5.36 5.48
C GLY A 108 20.66 6.45 6.53
N GLY A 109 21.57 7.43 6.60
CA GLY A 109 21.41 8.59 7.49
C GLY A 109 20.69 9.75 6.80
N GLY A 110 19.82 10.46 7.51
CA GLY A 110 19.08 11.62 6.98
C GLY A 110 17.92 11.22 6.05
N VAL A 111 17.43 9.99 6.18
CA VAL A 111 16.36 9.41 5.35
C VAL A 111 15.03 9.49 6.06
N PHE A 112 13.93 9.44 5.29
CA PHE A 112 12.61 9.51 5.85
C PHE A 112 12.26 8.21 6.61
N ASP A 113 12.28 8.30 7.94
CA ASP A 113 11.84 7.28 8.90
C ASP A 113 10.65 7.85 9.68
N GLY A 114 9.70 8.36 8.92
CA GLY A 114 8.64 9.24 9.42
C GLY A 114 7.25 8.64 9.30
N ARG A 115 6.27 9.48 9.59
CA ARG A 115 4.86 9.13 9.51
C ARG A 115 4.12 10.17 8.71
N LEU A 116 3.02 9.77 8.07
CA LEU A 116 2.11 10.70 7.41
C LEU A 116 0.66 10.24 7.59
N ALA A 117 -0.26 11.17 7.34
CA ALA A 117 -1.69 10.87 7.25
C ALA A 117 -2.26 11.27 5.88
N LEU A 118 -3.21 10.49 5.39
CA LEU A 118 -3.95 10.70 4.14
C LEU A 118 -5.46 10.74 4.41
N ALA A 119 -6.19 11.70 3.85
CA ALA A 119 -7.64 11.80 4.04
C ALA A 119 -8.41 10.74 3.22
N TYR A 120 -9.51 10.17 3.75
CA TYR A 120 -10.24 9.08 3.06
C TYR A 120 -10.89 9.42 1.72
N GLY A 121 -11.27 10.69 1.47
CA GLY A 121 -11.92 11.07 0.23
C GLY A 121 -10.93 11.42 -0.90
N SER A 122 -10.02 12.35 -0.63
CA SER A 122 -9.06 12.83 -1.64
C SER A 122 -7.80 11.98 -1.72
N LEU A 123 -7.49 11.22 -0.65
CA LEU A 123 -6.22 10.52 -0.47
C LEU A 123 -5.02 11.48 -0.53
N ASP A 124 -5.24 12.76 -0.26
CA ASP A 124 -4.18 13.75 -0.14
C ASP A 124 -3.55 13.70 1.24
N GLN A 125 -2.27 14.05 1.30
CA GLN A 125 -1.54 14.20 2.54
C GLN A 125 -2.15 15.31 3.40
N VAL A 126 -2.54 14.96 4.62
CA VAL A 126 -3.03 15.89 5.63
C VAL A 126 -1.85 16.48 6.39
N TRP A 127 -0.92 15.62 6.83
CA TRP A 127 0.30 16.01 7.52
C TRP A 127 1.40 14.99 7.28
N ARG A 128 2.64 15.41 7.52
CA ARG A 128 3.83 14.54 7.54
C ARG A 128 4.75 14.97 8.68
N ASP A 129 5.17 14.01 9.48
CA ASP A 129 6.23 14.15 10.47
C ASP A 129 7.52 13.59 9.84
N THR A 130 8.50 14.47 9.61
CA THR A 130 9.74 14.17 8.89
C THR A 130 10.85 13.73 9.83
N CYS A 131 10.57 12.85 10.78
CA CYS A 131 11.63 12.18 11.52
C CYS A 131 12.66 11.62 10.53
N LEU A 132 13.92 11.94 10.79
CA LEU A 132 15.06 11.43 10.04
C LEU A 132 15.73 10.37 10.90
N GLY A 133 15.92 9.19 10.33
CA GLY A 133 16.77 8.12 10.88
C GLY A 133 18.25 8.39 10.69
#